data_AF-A1U422-F1
#
_entry.id   AF-A1U422-F1
#
_cell.length_a   1.000
_cell.length_b   1.000
_cell.length_c   1.000
_cell.angle_alpha   90.00
_cell.angle_beta   90.00
_cell.angle_gamma   90.00
#
_symmetry.space_group_name_H-M   'P 1'
#
loop_
_entity.id
_entity.type
_entity.pdbx_description
1 polymer ?
#
loop_
_entity_poly.entity_id
_entity_poly.type
_entity_poly.pdbx_seq_one_letter_code
_entity_poly.pdbx_strand_id
1 'polypeptide(L)'
;MSAQIIEREGKPEYAVVPYNEYLELLALAEDAQDAADASAAMKELAIGEDETVPGDIAERLITGKEHPVKIWREYRGLTHKASACP
;
A
#
# COMPACT_ATOMS: atom_id res chain seq x y z
N MET A 1 -24.16 17.30 -5.23
CA MET A 1 -23.17 17.42 -6.31
C MET A 1 -23.91 17.62 -7.63
N SER A 2 -23.67 18.73 -8.32
CA SER A 2 -24.18 18.96 -9.67
C SER A 2 -22.98 19.28 -10.55
N ALA A 3 -22.50 18.28 -11.27
CA ALA A 3 -21.42 18.46 -12.22
C ALA A 3 -22.00 18.85 -13.59
N GLN A 4 -21.37 19.81 -14.26
CA GLN A 4 -21.67 20.07 -15.67
C GLN A 4 -21.01 18.97 -16.51
N ILE A 5 -21.79 18.30 -17.33
CA ILE A 5 -21.29 17.23 -18.20
C ILE A 5 -20.97 17.80 -19.58
N ILE A 6 -19.78 17.49 -20.08
CA ILE A 6 -19.36 17.79 -21.45
C ILE A 6 -19.39 16.47 -22.23
N GLU A 7 -20.17 16.46 -23.31
CA GLU A 7 -20.33 15.29 -24.16
C GLU A 7 -19.45 15.38 -25.42
N ARG A 8 -18.99 14.21 -25.87
CA ARG A 8 -18.36 14.01 -27.18
C ARG A 8 -19.05 12.86 -27.88
N GLU A 9 -19.46 13.07 -29.13
CA GLU A 9 -20.24 12.09 -29.91
C GLU A 9 -21.53 11.63 -29.19
N GLY A 10 -22.17 12.52 -28.43
CA GLY A 10 -23.37 12.23 -27.65
C GLY A 10 -23.14 11.33 -26.43
N LYS A 11 -21.89 11.20 -25.98
CA LYS A 11 -21.53 10.47 -24.76
C LYS A 11 -20.86 11.39 -23.75
N PRO A 12 -21.20 11.29 -22.46
CA PRO A 12 -20.52 12.04 -21.41
C PRO A 12 -19.05 11.63 -21.32
N GLU A 13 -18.14 12.58 -21.54
CA GLU A 13 -16.69 12.33 -21.52
C GLU A 13 -16.00 13.06 -20.36
N TYR A 14 -16.44 14.28 -20.05
CA TYR A 14 -15.89 15.07 -18.95
C TYR A 14 -16.98 15.60 -18.03
N ALA A 15 -16.63 15.78 -16.76
CA ALA A 15 -17.46 16.44 -15.76
C ALA A 15 -16.68 17.63 -15.19
N VAL A 16 -17.27 18.82 -15.25
CA VAL A 16 -16.74 20.03 -14.64
C VAL A 16 -17.36 20.17 -13.26
N VAL A 17 -16.49 20.17 -12.26
CA VAL A 17 -16.83 20.36 -10.85
C VAL A 17 -16.03 21.54 -10.28
N PRO A 18 -16.53 22.22 -9.24
CA PRO A 18 -15.74 23.18 -8.48
C PRO A 18 -14.42 22.55 -8.00
N TYR A 19 -13.34 23.33 -8.00
CA TYR A 19 -12.01 22.80 -7.70
C TYR A 19 -11.91 22.17 -6.29
N ASN A 20 -12.51 22.79 -5.28
CA ASN A 20 -12.50 22.23 -3.93
C ASN A 20 -13.27 20.91 -3.84
N GLU A 21 -14.38 20.78 -4.57
CA GLU A 21 -15.14 19.53 -4.64
C GLU A 21 -14.34 18.42 -5.35
N TYR A 22 -13.56 18.77 -6.37
CA TYR A 22 -12.61 17.83 -6.98
C TYR A 22 -11.54 17.37 -5.98
N LEU A 23 -10.97 18.28 -5.19
CA LEU A 23 -9.97 17.92 -4.17
C LEU A 23 -10.58 17.01 -3.09
N GLU A 24 -11.80 17.29 -2.65
CA GLU A 24 -12.53 16.42 -1.70
C GLU A 24 -12.79 15.03 -2.29
N LEU A 25 -13.18 14.95 -3.57
CA LEU A 25 -13.35 13.67 -4.27
C LEU A 25 -12.04 12.89 -4.41
N LEU A 26 -10.93 13.57 -4.68
CA LEU A 26 -9.61 12.93 -4.69
C LEU A 26 -9.24 12.38 -3.32
N ALA A 27 -9.37 13.18 -2.27
CA ALA A 27 -9.05 12.74 -0.91
C ALA A 27 -9.91 11.54 -0.48
N LEU A 28 -11.21 11.56 -0.80
CA LEU A 28 -12.10 10.42 -0.53
C LEU A 28 -11.72 9.17 -1.32
N ALA A 29 -11.20 9.32 -2.55
CA ALA A 29 -10.73 8.21 -3.35
C ALA A 29 -9.43 7.62 -2.77
N GLU A 30 -8.50 8.47 -2.34
CA GLU A 30 -7.26 8.06 -1.64
C GLU A 30 -7.59 7.30 -0.34
N ASP A 31 -8.45 7.88 0.52
CA ASP A 31 -8.87 7.24 1.78
C ASP A 31 -9.55 5.88 1.53
N ALA A 32 -10.36 5.77 0.47
CA ALA A 32 -11.02 4.52 0.11
C ALA A 32 -10.02 3.44 -0.37
N GLN A 33 -8.97 3.84 -1.08
CA GLN A 33 -7.88 2.94 -1.47
C GLN A 33 -7.07 2.50 -0.26
N ASP A 34 -6.69 3.43 0.62
CA ASP A 34 -5.96 3.12 1.87
C ASP A 34 -6.75 2.13 2.75
N ALA A 35 -8.07 2.32 2.87
CA ALA A 35 -8.93 1.41 3.63
C ALA A 35 -9.02 0.02 2.97
N ALA A 36 -9.04 -0.06 1.64
CA ALA A 36 -9.05 -1.31 0.91
C ALA A 36 -7.73 -2.08 1.07
N ASP A 37 -6.59 -1.39 0.99
CA ASP A 37 -5.25 -1.95 1.15
C ASP A 37 -5.03 -2.46 2.58
N ALA A 38 -5.43 -1.68 3.58
CA ALA A 38 -5.39 -2.12 4.98
C ALA A 38 -6.27 -3.38 5.21
N SER A 39 -7.44 -3.43 4.58
CA SER A 39 -8.34 -4.58 4.67
C SER A 39 -7.75 -5.82 3.99
N ALA A 40 -7.02 -5.65 2.88
CA ALA A 40 -6.31 -6.74 2.21
C ALA A 40 -5.17 -7.29 3.09
N ALA A 41 -4.32 -6.41 3.63
CA ALA A 41 -3.24 -6.80 4.54
C ALA A 41 -3.76 -7.56 5.77
N MET A 42 -4.88 -7.11 6.37
CA MET A 42 -5.50 -7.83 7.48
C MET A 42 -5.98 -9.24 7.11
N LYS A 43 -6.44 -9.44 5.87
CA LYS A 43 -6.85 -10.77 5.40
C LYS A 43 -5.65 -11.69 5.23
N GLU A 44 -4.57 -11.20 4.62
CA GLU A 44 -3.32 -11.96 4.45
C GLU A 44 -2.73 -12.40 5.80
N LEU A 45 -2.74 -11.50 6.80
CA LEU A 45 -2.37 -11.83 8.18
C LEU A 45 -3.29 -12.90 8.79
N ALA A 46 -4.59 -12.84 8.54
CA ALA A 46 -5.56 -13.79 9.11
C ALA A 46 -5.43 -15.20 8.53
N ILE A 47 -5.06 -15.32 7.24
CA ILE A 47 -4.84 -16.61 6.58
C ILE A 47 -3.40 -17.13 6.71
N GLY A 48 -2.51 -16.33 7.31
CA GLY A 48 -1.11 -16.68 7.55
C GLY A 48 -0.20 -16.55 6.33
N GLU A 49 -0.63 -15.79 5.31
CA GLU A 49 0.23 -15.41 4.17
C GLU A 49 1.18 -14.25 4.52
N ASP A 50 0.84 -13.45 5.53
CA ASP A 50 1.70 -12.38 6.07
C ASP A 50 1.94 -12.57 7.59
N GLU A 51 2.92 -11.86 8.14
CA GLU A 51 3.29 -11.91 9.56
C GLU A 51 3.43 -10.53 10.20
N THR A 52 3.06 -10.43 11.49
CA THR A 52 3.38 -9.23 12.27
C THR A 52 4.85 -9.26 12.70
N VAL A 53 5.56 -8.15 12.51
CA VAL A 53 6.91 -7.96 13.03
C VAL A 53 6.95 -6.94 14.18
N PRO A 54 7.93 -7.04 15.09
CA PRO A 54 8.20 -6.00 16.07
C PRO A 54 8.40 -4.61 15.44
N GLY A 55 7.95 -3.56 16.13
CA GLY A 55 7.98 -2.19 15.61
C GLY A 55 9.37 -1.65 15.32
N ASP A 56 10.39 -2.09 16.05
CA ASP A 56 11.80 -1.75 15.81
C ASP A 56 12.32 -2.32 14.48
N ILE A 57 11.87 -3.53 14.10
CA ILE A 57 12.19 -4.13 12.80
C ILE A 57 11.49 -3.36 11.68
N ALA A 58 10.21 -2.99 11.86
CA ALA A 58 9.48 -2.17 10.91
C ALA A 58 10.14 -0.79 10.71
N GLU A 59 10.56 -0.13 11.78
CA GLU A 59 11.26 1.16 11.72
C GLU A 59 12.57 1.05 10.92
N ARG A 60 13.36 -0.01 11.15
CA ARG A 60 14.59 -0.26 10.37
C ARG A 60 14.32 -0.43 8.89
N LEU A 61 13.24 -1.13 8.53
CA LEU A 61 12.83 -1.33 7.13
C LEU A 61 12.38 -0.02 6.49
N ILE A 62 11.55 0.78 7.18
CA ILE A 62 11.00 2.04 6.68
C ILE A 62 12.07 3.12 6.53
N THR A 63 13.01 3.20 7.47
CA THR A 63 14.04 4.25 7.46
C THR A 63 15.04 4.06 6.30
N GLY A 64 15.12 2.86 5.71
CA GLY A 64 15.95 2.59 4.53
C GLY A 64 17.47 2.71 4.75
N LYS A 65 17.92 2.82 6.00
CA LYS A 65 19.35 2.94 6.36
C LYS A 65 20.14 1.64 6.14
N GLU A 66 19.45 0.50 6.14
CA GLU A 66 20.03 -0.82 5.94
C GLU A 66 19.27 -1.56 4.84
N HIS A 67 19.95 -2.51 4.18
CA HIS A 67 19.31 -3.30 3.13
C HIS A 67 18.22 -4.23 3.72
N PRO A 68 16.97 -4.25 3.21
CA PRO A 68 15.86 -5.01 3.78
C PRO A 68 16.17 -6.49 4.03
N VAL A 69 16.86 -7.14 3.08
CA VAL A 69 17.26 -8.56 3.21
C VAL A 69 18.17 -8.80 4.42
N LYS A 70 19.04 -7.84 4.77
CA LYS A 70 19.91 -7.97 5.94
C LYS A 70 19.08 -7.91 7.23
N ILE A 71 18.16 -6.96 7.33
CA ILE A 71 17.25 -6.81 8.48
C ILE A 71 16.43 -8.09 8.69
N TRP A 72 15.81 -8.62 7.63
CA TRP A 72 15.04 -9.86 7.68
C TRP A 72 15.87 -11.08 8.10
N ARG A 73 17.11 -11.18 7.62
CA ARG A 73 18.01 -12.27 7.99
C ARG A 73 18.40 -12.23 9.45
N GLU A 74 18.72 -11.05 9.97
CA GLU A 74 19.04 -10.86 11.38
C GLU A 74 17.83 -11.20 12.27
N TYR A 75 16.65 -10.68 11.93
CA TYR A 75 15.42 -10.93 12.68
C TYR A 75 15.04 -12.41 12.71
N ARG A 76 15.11 -13.10 11.56
CA ARG A 76 14.77 -14.54 11.45
C ARG A 76 15.92 -15.47 11.85
N GLY A 77 17.04 -14.94 12.36
CA GLY A 77 18.21 -15.74 12.76
C GLY A 77 18.86 -16.53 11.61
N LEU A 78 18.66 -16.09 10.36
CA LEU A 78 19.17 -16.76 9.16
C LEU A 78 20.67 -16.49 9.03
N THR A 79 21.47 -17.37 9.63
CA THR A 79 22.92 -17.40 9.42
C THR A 79 23.26 -18.13 8.12
N HIS A 80 24.31 -17.70 7.40
CA HIS A 80 24.81 -18.43 6.23
C HIS A 80 25.29 -19.83 6.64
N LYS A 81 24.43 -20.85 6.52
CA LYS A 81 24.79 -22.27 6.56
C LYS A 81 23.73 -23.03 5.76
N ALA A 82 23.98 -23.67 4.61
CA ALA A 82 25.21 -24.24 4.09
C ALA A 82 25.30 -24.12 2.56
N SER A 83 26.38 -23.51 2.06
CA SER A 83 27.03 -23.99 0.84
C SER A 83 27.86 -25.23 1.22
N ALA A 84 27.22 -26.40 1.27
CA ALA A 84 27.89 -27.69 1.30
C ALA A 84 26.88 -28.76 0.85
N CYS A 85 26.77 -28.94 -0.47
CA CYS A 85 26.36 -30.22 -1.02
C CYS A 85 27.65 -30.97 -1.38
N PRO A 86 27.85 -32.23 -0.94
CA PRO A 86 28.96 -33.07 -1.38
C PRO A 86 28.90 -33.38 -2.88
#